data_AF-A0A9X5QL78-F1
#
_entry.id   AF-A0A9X5QL78-F1
#
_cell.length_a   1.000
_cell.length_b   1.000
_cell.length_c   1.000
_cell.angle_alpha   90.00
_cell.angle_beta   90.00
_cell.angle_gamma   90.00
#
_symmetry.space_group_name_H-M   'P 1'
#
loop_
_entity.id
_entity.type
_entity.pdbx_description
1 polymer ?
#
loop_
_entity_poly.entity_id
_entity_poly.type
_entity_poly.pdbx_seq_one_letter_code
_entity_poly.pdbx_strand_id
1 'polypeptide(L)'
;MILGGLLALSGSGYLLADTLALSVPLPDPLPQLKVLTILIGIHLLGMCFGLGGATMLDLWILRWMRRGSLPVEIGRTFQFISDAVTIGLCLLWLSGLGFLALYAMESPEKFENPKLWAKVIVVIVLTINGIIIHALVLPEALSDLSRPLLFGVSRKRAALFLASGAVSGVSWYTAFAFGIFRELNNSVTFTLLVIMWLTLIVAASLAAMLLWLNSAAGARKPPSLSHPT
;
A
#
# COMPACT_ATOMS: atom_id res chain seq x y z
N MET A 1 -7.84 -19.28 62.52
CA MET A 1 -6.53 -18.61 62.33
C MET A 1 -5.78 -19.39 61.26
N ILE A 2 -6.16 -19.17 60.00
CA ILE A 2 -5.48 -18.33 58.99
C ILE A 2 -4.33 -19.09 58.31
N LEU A 3 -4.75 -19.83 57.28
CA LEU A 3 -4.19 -19.93 55.93
C LEU A 3 -3.08 -18.89 55.61
N GLY A 4 -1.84 -19.34 55.45
CA GLY A 4 -0.70 -18.45 55.14
C GLY A 4 0.45 -19.20 54.48
N GLY A 5 0.27 -19.66 53.24
CA GLY A 5 1.31 -20.42 52.53
C GLY A 5 1.23 -20.44 51.00
N LEU A 6 0.54 -19.47 50.36
CA LEU A 6 0.36 -19.49 48.89
C LEU A 6 0.46 -18.10 48.24
N LEU A 7 1.46 -17.30 48.58
CA LEU A 7 1.70 -15.97 47.97
C LEU A 7 3.18 -15.74 47.58
N ALA A 8 3.87 -16.75 47.05
CA ALA A 8 5.24 -16.60 46.57
C ALA A 8 5.46 -17.09 45.13
N LEU A 9 4.41 -17.14 44.30
CA LEU A 9 4.53 -17.49 42.87
C LEU A 9 3.87 -16.47 41.92
N SER A 10 3.25 -15.40 42.43
CA SER A 10 2.64 -14.36 41.57
C SER A 10 3.58 -13.18 41.27
N GLY A 11 4.77 -13.11 41.88
CA GLY A 11 5.70 -11.98 41.72
C GLY A 11 6.65 -12.09 40.51
N SER A 12 6.92 -13.31 40.02
CA SER A 12 7.85 -13.54 38.91
C SER A 12 7.27 -13.20 37.54
N GLY A 13 5.94 -13.28 37.37
CA GLY A 13 5.27 -12.95 36.11
C GLY A 13 5.27 -11.44 35.79
N TYR A 14 5.12 -10.59 36.80
CA TYR A 14 5.13 -9.13 36.62
C TYR A 14 6.55 -8.58 36.38
N LEU A 15 7.55 -9.12 37.09
CA LEU A 15 8.95 -8.74 36.88
C LEU A 15 9.47 -9.17 35.49
N LEU A 16 9.07 -10.33 34.98
CA LEU A 16 9.44 -10.76 33.63
C LEU A 16 8.72 -9.97 32.53
N ALA A 17 7.45 -9.62 32.74
CA ALA A 17 6.68 -8.80 31.80
C ALA A 17 7.21 -7.36 31.68
N ASP A 18 7.66 -6.75 32.79
CA ASP A 18 8.29 -5.42 32.76
C ASP A 18 9.71 -5.45 32.19
N THR A 19 10.45 -6.56 32.32
CA THR A 19 11.81 -6.68 31.74
C THR A 19 11.84 -6.93 30.23
N LEU A 20 10.73 -7.36 29.63
CA LEU A 20 10.67 -7.71 28.20
C LEU A 20 10.09 -6.62 27.30
N ALA A 21 9.41 -5.62 27.86
CA ALA A 21 8.86 -4.52 27.07
C ALA A 21 10.00 -3.58 26.64
N LEU A 22 10.54 -3.80 25.44
CA LEU A 22 11.64 -3.00 24.92
C LEU A 22 11.22 -1.52 24.88
N SER A 23 11.86 -0.69 25.71
CA SER A 23 11.53 0.73 25.89
C SER A 23 12.74 1.62 25.67
N VAL A 24 12.47 2.86 25.26
CA VAL A 24 13.46 3.94 25.13
C VAL A 24 13.25 4.91 26.30
N PRO A 25 14.26 5.14 27.14
CA PRO A 25 14.15 6.08 28.25
C PRO A 25 14.05 7.51 27.72
N LEU A 26 13.15 8.30 28.30
CA LEU A 26 13.03 9.73 28.06
C LEU A 26 13.50 10.52 29.29
N PRO A 27 13.90 11.80 29.15
CA PRO A 27 14.25 12.65 30.27
C PRO A 27 13.05 12.90 31.20
N ASP A 28 13.27 12.96 32.51
CA ASP A 28 12.23 13.33 33.48
C ASP A 28 11.62 14.71 33.14
N PRO A 29 10.29 14.90 33.26
CA PRO A 29 9.28 14.01 33.84
C PRO A 29 8.53 13.12 32.83
N LEU A 30 9.11 12.86 31.64
CA LEU A 30 8.40 12.17 30.55
C LEU A 30 8.37 10.64 30.76
N PRO A 31 7.26 9.95 30.39
CA PRO A 31 7.18 8.51 30.47
C PRO A 31 8.05 7.84 29.40
N GLN A 32 8.51 6.61 29.67
CA GLN A 32 9.29 5.83 28.71
C GLN A 32 8.47 5.49 27.46
N LEU A 33 9.11 5.52 26.29
CA LEU A 33 8.47 5.17 25.02
C LEU A 33 8.69 3.69 24.71
N LYS A 34 7.60 2.96 24.49
CA LYS A 34 7.68 1.57 23.98
C LYS A 34 8.19 1.56 22.55
N VAL A 35 9.09 0.64 22.22
CA VAL A 35 9.58 0.46 20.84
C VAL A 35 8.43 0.19 19.88
N LEU A 36 7.40 -0.54 20.32
CA LEU A 36 6.17 -0.74 19.57
C LEU A 36 5.55 0.59 19.10
N THR A 37 5.49 1.61 19.96
CA THR A 37 4.94 2.93 19.61
C THR A 37 5.74 3.63 18.52
N ILE A 38 7.08 3.53 18.60
CA ILE A 38 7.98 4.10 17.59
C ILE A 38 7.76 3.40 16.25
N LEU A 39 7.69 2.07 16.24
CA LEU A 39 7.43 1.29 15.03
C LEU A 39 6.06 1.61 14.42
N ILE A 40 5.02 1.78 15.24
CA ILE A 40 3.70 2.24 14.78
C ILE A 40 3.81 3.62 14.10
N GLY A 41 4.52 4.56 14.71
CA GLY A 41 4.75 5.88 14.11
C GLY A 41 5.41 5.79 12.73
N ILE A 42 6.50 5.02 12.61
CA ILE A 42 7.20 4.80 11.34
C ILE A 42 6.29 4.12 10.32
N HIS A 43 5.50 3.12 10.74
CA HIS A 43 4.57 2.41 9.86
C HIS A 43 3.48 3.33 9.32
N LEU A 44 2.91 4.19 10.17
CA LEU A 44 1.90 5.16 9.77
C LEU A 44 2.46 6.21 8.81
N LEU A 45 3.67 6.70 9.04
CA LEU A 45 4.37 7.57 8.08
C LEU A 45 4.57 6.88 6.73
N GLY A 46 5.00 5.61 6.75
CA GLY A 46 5.11 4.77 5.56
C GLY A 46 3.79 4.63 4.81
N MET A 47 2.69 4.37 5.54
CA MET A 47 1.34 4.31 4.97
C MET A 47 0.93 5.65 4.35
N CYS A 48 1.18 6.79 5.01
CA CYS A 48 0.81 8.11 4.51
C CYS A 48 1.53 8.45 3.20
N PHE A 49 2.84 8.24 3.13
CA PHE A 49 3.61 8.48 1.90
C PHE A 49 3.23 7.50 0.79
N GLY A 50 3.11 6.22 1.13
CA GLY A 50 2.77 5.16 0.20
C GLY A 50 1.37 5.28 -0.40
N LEU A 51 0.33 5.16 0.44
CA LEU A 51 -1.07 5.22 0.01
C LEU A 51 -1.41 6.59 -0.58
N GLY A 52 -0.99 7.68 0.09
CA GLY A 52 -1.29 9.04 -0.36
C GLY A 52 -0.64 9.35 -1.71
N GLY A 53 0.63 9.00 -1.87
CA GLY A 53 1.34 9.17 -3.14
C GLY A 53 0.75 8.31 -4.26
N ALA A 54 0.51 7.02 -4.00
CA ALA A 54 -0.07 6.11 -4.99
C ALA A 54 -1.45 6.60 -5.47
N THR A 55 -2.29 7.05 -4.53
CA THR A 55 -3.61 7.62 -4.85
C THR A 55 -3.49 8.84 -5.75
N MET A 56 -2.55 9.75 -5.48
CA MET A 56 -2.35 10.94 -6.31
C MET A 56 -1.91 10.57 -7.74
N LEU A 57 -0.97 9.63 -7.87
CA LEU A 57 -0.51 9.13 -9.17
C LEU A 57 -1.65 8.47 -9.95
N ASP A 58 -2.44 7.61 -9.30
CA ASP A 58 -3.60 6.94 -9.92
C ASP A 58 -4.64 7.95 -10.41
N LEU A 59 -4.93 8.99 -9.62
CA LEU A 59 -5.86 10.06 -10.03
C LEU A 59 -5.34 10.84 -11.24
N TRP A 60 -4.03 11.08 -11.34
CA TRP A 60 -3.43 11.72 -12.52
C TRP A 60 -3.45 10.81 -13.74
N ILE A 61 -3.17 9.52 -13.61
CA ILE A 61 -3.32 8.54 -14.70
C ILE A 61 -4.78 8.54 -15.20
N LEU A 62 -5.75 8.48 -14.29
CA LEU A 62 -7.18 8.51 -14.65
C LEU A 62 -7.59 9.83 -15.32
N ARG A 63 -7.03 10.96 -14.88
CA ARG A 63 -7.24 12.26 -15.51
C ARG A 63 -6.63 12.29 -16.92
N TRP A 64 -5.44 11.74 -17.08
CA TRP A 64 -4.76 11.64 -18.37
C TRP A 64 -5.57 10.78 -19.35
N MET A 65 -6.05 9.61 -18.91
CA MET A 65 -6.92 8.76 -19.72
C MET A 65 -8.16 9.49 -20.23
N ARG A 66 -8.79 10.31 -19.39
CA ARG A 66 -10.00 11.05 -19.75
C ARG A 66 -9.73 12.28 -20.63
N ARG A 67 -8.64 13.02 -20.37
CA ARG A 67 -8.34 14.29 -21.06
C ARG A 67 -7.46 14.12 -22.30
N GLY A 68 -6.78 12.98 -22.44
CA GLY A 68 -5.89 12.69 -23.56
C GLY A 68 -4.51 13.35 -23.46
N SER A 69 -4.25 14.19 -22.45
CA SER A 69 -2.93 14.77 -22.19
C SER A 69 -2.81 15.27 -20.75
N LEU A 70 -1.57 15.49 -20.31
CA LEU A 70 -1.23 16.20 -19.07
C LEU A 70 -0.22 17.33 -19.37
N PRO A 71 -0.26 18.44 -18.62
CA PRO A 71 0.81 19.43 -18.63
C PRO A 71 2.19 18.81 -18.37
N VAL A 72 3.20 19.25 -19.10
CA VAL A 72 4.56 18.66 -19.06
C VAL A 72 5.21 18.84 -17.68
N GLU A 73 4.86 19.91 -16.97
CA GLU A 73 5.35 20.22 -15.63
C GLU A 73 4.97 19.14 -14.60
N ILE A 74 3.88 18.42 -14.84
CA ILE A 74 3.41 17.34 -13.96
C ILE A 74 4.38 16.16 -13.95
N GLY A 75 5.16 15.94 -15.03
CA GLY A 75 6.08 14.81 -15.12
C GLY A 75 7.12 14.76 -14.00
N ARG A 76 7.71 15.92 -13.64
CA ARG A 76 8.66 16.00 -12.52
C ARG A 76 8.00 15.70 -11.18
N THR A 77 6.78 16.21 -10.99
CA THR A 77 6.02 15.94 -9.77
C THR A 77 5.60 14.48 -9.69
N PHE A 78 5.31 13.84 -10.84
CA PHE A 78 5.01 12.41 -10.91
C PHE A 78 6.19 11.59 -10.37
N GLN A 79 7.41 11.89 -10.83
CA GLN A 79 8.61 11.20 -10.35
C GLN A 79 8.83 11.43 -8.85
N PHE A 80 8.73 12.68 -8.40
CA PHE A 80 8.88 13.02 -6.98
C PHE A 80 7.88 12.25 -6.09
N ILE A 81 6.61 12.18 -6.49
CA ILE A 81 5.61 11.42 -5.76
C ILE A 81 5.92 9.92 -5.81
N SER A 82 6.37 9.39 -6.95
CA SER A 82 6.78 7.98 -7.07
C SER A 82 7.93 7.62 -6.14
N ASP A 83 8.91 8.51 -5.99
CA ASP A 83 10.02 8.34 -5.05
C ASP A 83 9.51 8.39 -3.60
N ALA A 84 8.56 9.28 -3.29
CA ALA A 84 7.91 9.31 -1.98
C ALA A 84 7.13 8.02 -1.67
N VAL A 85 6.44 7.43 -2.66
CA VAL A 85 5.79 6.11 -2.51
C VAL A 85 6.81 5.02 -2.22
N THR A 86 7.97 5.05 -2.90
CA THR A 86 9.07 4.10 -2.67
C THR A 86 9.62 4.23 -1.25
N ILE A 87 9.85 5.45 -0.77
CA ILE A 87 10.25 5.71 0.61
C ILE A 87 9.19 5.18 1.58
N GLY A 88 7.91 5.43 1.31
CA GLY A 88 6.80 4.92 2.09
C GLY A 88 6.82 3.40 2.22
N LEU A 89 7.05 2.69 1.11
CA LEU A 89 7.16 1.24 1.07
C LEU A 89 8.39 0.72 1.85
N CYS A 90 9.53 1.40 1.78
CA CYS A 90 10.71 1.09 2.59
C CYS A 90 10.41 1.23 4.10
N LEU A 91 9.73 2.29 4.50
CA LEU A 91 9.32 2.49 5.90
C LEU A 91 8.34 1.41 6.36
N LEU A 92 7.42 0.97 5.50
CA LEU A 92 6.51 -0.15 5.80
C LEU A 92 7.25 -1.47 6.00
N TRP A 93 8.25 -1.77 5.17
CA TRP A 93 9.07 -2.96 5.35
C TRP A 93 9.87 -2.91 6.64
N LEU A 94 10.57 -1.79 6.89
CA LEU A 94 11.38 -1.62 8.10
C LEU A 94 10.54 -1.80 9.37
N SER A 95 9.41 -1.09 9.45
CA SER A 95 8.51 -1.18 10.60
C SER A 95 7.76 -2.51 10.68
N GLY A 96 7.35 -3.08 9.54
CA GLY A 96 6.66 -4.35 9.45
C GLY A 96 7.52 -5.52 9.92
N LEU A 97 8.77 -5.59 9.48
CA LEU A 97 9.74 -6.57 9.98
C LEU A 97 10.04 -6.35 11.46
N GLY A 98 10.09 -5.09 11.91
CA GLY A 98 10.17 -4.74 13.33
C GLY A 98 9.00 -5.31 14.14
N PHE A 99 7.76 -5.22 13.64
CA PHE A 99 6.61 -5.85 14.30
C PHE A 99 6.73 -7.37 14.37
N LEU A 100 7.16 -8.03 13.29
CA LEU A 100 7.35 -9.48 13.31
C LEU A 100 8.42 -9.90 14.33
N ALA A 101 9.53 -9.16 14.40
CA ALA A 101 10.57 -9.40 15.40
C ALA A 101 10.04 -9.22 16.83
N LEU A 102 9.31 -8.13 17.12
CA LEU A 102 8.69 -7.93 18.43
C LEU A 102 7.66 -9.01 18.76
N TYR A 103 6.84 -9.43 17.79
CA TYR A 103 5.85 -10.49 18.02
C TYR A 103 6.52 -11.82 18.33
N ALA A 104 7.66 -12.14 17.71
CA ALA A 104 8.42 -13.34 18.05
C ALA A 104 8.96 -13.35 19.49
N MET A 105 9.21 -12.19 20.08
CA MET A 105 9.74 -12.07 21.44
C MET A 105 8.63 -11.93 22.50
N GLU A 106 7.63 -11.09 22.24
CA GLU A 106 6.64 -10.66 23.24
C GLU A 106 5.25 -11.28 23.05
N SER A 107 4.91 -11.76 21.86
CA SER A 107 3.54 -12.21 21.53
C SER A 107 3.49 -13.22 20.37
N PRO A 108 4.10 -14.42 20.49
CA PRO A 108 4.20 -15.37 19.38
C PRO A 108 2.83 -15.83 18.84
N GLU A 109 1.80 -15.82 19.68
CA GLU A 109 0.42 -16.15 19.30
C GLU A 109 -0.13 -15.26 18.18
N LYS A 110 0.44 -14.06 17.97
CA LYS A 110 0.04 -13.17 16.86
C LYS A 110 0.37 -13.74 15.49
N PHE A 111 1.30 -14.69 15.37
CA PHE A 111 1.61 -15.36 14.11
C PHE A 111 0.50 -16.28 13.63
N GLU A 112 -0.39 -16.73 14.52
CA GLU A 112 -1.55 -17.54 14.15
C GLU A 112 -2.62 -16.73 13.42
N ASN A 113 -2.55 -15.40 13.46
CA ASN A 113 -3.54 -14.54 12.84
C ASN A 113 -3.43 -14.57 11.31
N PRO A 114 -4.44 -15.13 10.59
CA PRO A 114 -4.40 -15.24 9.13
C PRO A 114 -4.27 -13.88 8.43
N LYS A 115 -4.81 -12.82 9.06
CA LYS A 115 -4.76 -11.45 8.53
C LYS A 115 -3.34 -10.89 8.50
N LEU A 116 -2.46 -11.29 9.42
CA LEU A 116 -1.06 -10.86 9.44
C LEU A 116 -0.36 -11.30 8.16
N TRP A 117 -0.48 -12.56 7.79
CA TRP A 117 0.14 -13.13 6.59
C TRP A 117 -0.48 -12.61 5.30
N ALA A 118 -1.80 -12.38 5.29
CA ALA A 118 -2.46 -11.71 4.17
C ALA A 118 -1.87 -10.31 3.93
N LYS A 119 -1.64 -9.52 4.99
CA LYS A 119 -0.97 -8.22 4.89
C LYS A 119 0.45 -8.33 4.33
N VAL A 120 1.25 -9.29 4.80
CA VAL A 120 2.63 -9.49 4.30
C VAL A 120 2.63 -9.79 2.80
N ILE A 121 1.74 -10.66 2.33
CA ILE A 121 1.64 -10.99 0.90
C ILE A 121 1.23 -9.78 0.06
N VAL A 122 0.28 -8.96 0.55
CA VAL A 122 -0.09 -7.71 -0.12
C VAL A 122 1.12 -6.78 -0.26
N VAL A 123 1.93 -6.63 0.79
CA VAL A 123 3.15 -5.79 0.77
C VAL A 123 4.23 -6.35 -0.16
N ILE A 124 4.40 -7.68 -0.21
CA ILE A 124 5.30 -8.34 -1.17
C ILE A 124 4.88 -8.03 -2.60
N VAL A 125 3.60 -8.19 -2.92
CA VAL A 125 3.08 -7.92 -4.26
C VAL A 125 3.17 -6.42 -4.61
N LEU A 126 2.92 -5.52 -3.66
CA LEU A 126 3.18 -4.08 -3.83
C LEU A 126 4.64 -3.81 -4.20
N THR A 127 5.58 -4.52 -3.56
CA THR A 127 7.01 -4.34 -3.80
C THR A 127 7.40 -4.81 -5.19
N ILE A 128 6.98 -6.00 -5.58
CA ILE A 128 7.23 -6.54 -6.92
C ILE A 128 6.60 -5.61 -7.98
N ASN A 129 5.37 -5.18 -7.76
CA ASN A 129 4.67 -4.28 -8.68
C ASN A 129 5.34 -2.90 -8.78
N GLY A 130 5.81 -2.35 -7.66
CA GLY A 130 6.57 -1.09 -7.64
C GLY A 130 7.85 -1.16 -8.47
N ILE A 131 8.60 -2.26 -8.35
CA ILE A 131 9.80 -2.51 -9.18
C ILE A 131 9.43 -2.54 -10.67
N ILE A 132 8.35 -3.25 -11.02
CA ILE A 132 7.85 -3.33 -12.40
C ILE A 132 7.47 -1.93 -12.92
N ILE A 133 6.79 -1.12 -12.09
CA ILE A 133 6.37 0.23 -12.48
C ILE A 133 7.59 1.12 -12.76
N HIS A 134 8.57 1.14 -11.85
CA HIS A 134 9.76 1.95 -12.01
C HIS A 134 10.63 1.52 -13.19
N ALA A 135 10.72 0.21 -13.46
CA ALA A 135 11.57 -0.32 -14.52
C ALA A 135 10.94 -0.20 -15.92
N LEU A 136 9.63 -0.41 -16.04
CA LEU A 136 8.96 -0.54 -17.36
C LEU A 136 7.96 0.59 -17.63
N VAL A 137 7.22 0.99 -16.60
CA VAL A 137 6.03 1.82 -16.78
C VAL A 137 6.36 3.31 -16.82
N LEU A 138 7.13 3.81 -15.85
CA LEU A 138 7.46 5.23 -15.76
C LEU A 138 8.28 5.75 -16.95
N PRO A 139 9.33 5.05 -17.42
CA PRO A 139 10.15 5.56 -18.53
C PRO A 139 9.39 5.67 -19.85
N GLU A 140 8.54 4.68 -20.15
CA GLU A 140 7.75 4.63 -21.39
C GLU A 140 6.54 5.56 -21.33
N ALA A 141 5.91 5.73 -20.16
CA ALA A 141 4.75 6.61 -20.03
C ALA A 141 5.16 8.08 -19.96
N LEU A 142 6.15 8.45 -19.16
CA LEU A 142 6.52 9.86 -18.97
C LEU A 142 7.32 10.46 -20.14
N SER A 143 7.60 9.68 -21.21
CA SER A 143 8.36 10.17 -22.36
C SER A 143 7.64 11.29 -23.13
N ASP A 144 6.31 11.26 -23.19
CA ASP A 144 5.51 12.30 -23.85
C ASP A 144 4.11 12.43 -23.22
N LEU A 145 3.99 13.37 -22.28
CA LEU A 145 2.74 13.69 -21.57
C LEU A 145 1.70 14.40 -22.44
N SER A 146 2.11 14.92 -23.61
CA SER A 146 1.22 15.68 -24.50
C SER A 146 0.30 14.77 -25.32
N ARG A 147 0.65 13.49 -25.44
CA ARG A 147 -0.12 12.48 -26.19
C ARG A 147 -1.09 11.73 -25.28
N PRO A 148 -2.13 11.09 -25.86
CA PRO A 148 -2.97 10.16 -25.12
C PRO A 148 -2.14 9.09 -24.43
N LEU A 149 -2.53 8.75 -23.19
CA LEU A 149 -1.87 7.69 -22.43
C LEU A 149 -1.81 6.39 -23.26
N LEU A 150 -0.62 5.80 -23.36
CA LEU A 150 -0.33 4.57 -24.12
C LEU A 150 -0.55 4.71 -25.64
N PHE A 151 -0.44 5.92 -26.20
CA PHE A 151 -0.49 6.13 -27.64
C PHE A 151 0.62 5.36 -28.36
N GLY A 152 0.26 4.54 -29.35
CA GLY A 152 1.21 3.72 -30.12
C GLY A 152 1.71 2.47 -29.38
N VAL A 153 1.29 2.24 -28.13
CA VAL A 153 1.65 1.05 -27.35
C VAL A 153 0.75 -0.13 -27.74
N SER A 154 1.34 -1.32 -27.87
CA SER A 154 0.56 -2.53 -28.16
C SER A 154 -0.50 -2.80 -27.07
N ARG A 155 -1.67 -3.34 -27.46
CA ARG A 155 -2.76 -3.62 -26.52
C ARG A 155 -2.34 -4.50 -25.33
N LYS A 156 -1.40 -5.44 -25.54
CA LYS A 156 -0.86 -6.28 -24.46
C LYS A 156 -0.08 -5.47 -23.42
N ARG A 157 0.83 -4.61 -23.87
CA ARG A 157 1.61 -3.73 -22.98
C ARG A 157 0.70 -2.72 -22.25
N ALA A 158 -0.27 -2.16 -22.96
CA ALA A 158 -1.28 -1.28 -22.37
C ALA A 158 -2.08 -1.98 -21.25
N ALA A 159 -2.51 -3.23 -21.48
CA ALA A 159 -3.19 -4.03 -20.47
C ALA A 159 -2.30 -4.29 -19.24
N LEU A 160 -1.01 -4.59 -19.44
CA LEU A 160 -0.05 -4.77 -18.34
C LEU A 160 0.14 -3.48 -17.52
N PHE A 161 0.26 -2.34 -18.19
CA PHE A 161 0.34 -1.02 -17.53
C PHE A 161 -0.89 -0.77 -16.65
N LEU A 162 -2.09 -0.94 -17.21
CA LEU A 162 -3.34 -0.65 -16.50
C LEU A 162 -3.58 -1.64 -15.35
N ALA A 163 -3.26 -2.92 -15.57
CA ALA A 163 -3.32 -3.93 -14.52
C ALA A 163 -2.32 -3.63 -13.39
N SER A 164 -1.11 -3.18 -13.72
CA SER A 164 -0.10 -2.80 -12.72
C SER A 164 -0.55 -1.60 -11.87
N GLY A 165 -1.18 -0.59 -12.48
CA GLY A 165 -1.84 0.50 -11.75
C GLY A 165 -2.96 -0.01 -10.83
N ALA A 166 -3.83 -0.88 -11.33
CA ALA A 166 -4.91 -1.48 -10.54
C ALA A 166 -4.38 -2.32 -9.36
N VAL A 167 -3.34 -3.12 -9.56
CA VAL A 167 -2.65 -3.88 -8.50
C VAL A 167 -2.12 -2.91 -7.44
N SER A 168 -1.47 -1.82 -7.85
CA SER A 168 -0.95 -0.79 -6.93
C SER A 168 -2.07 -0.21 -6.07
N GLY A 169 -3.06 0.44 -6.70
CA GLY A 169 -4.13 1.13 -5.98
C GLY A 169 -4.91 0.20 -5.05
N VAL A 170 -5.38 -0.95 -5.57
CA VAL A 170 -6.15 -1.90 -4.75
C VAL A 170 -5.33 -2.45 -3.59
N SER A 171 -4.04 -2.74 -3.79
CA SER A 171 -3.20 -3.31 -2.73
C SER A 171 -2.87 -2.29 -1.63
N TRP A 172 -2.66 -1.02 -1.97
CA TRP A 172 -2.49 0.04 -0.97
C TRP A 172 -3.71 0.21 -0.08
N TYR A 173 -4.91 0.28 -0.68
CA TYR A 173 -6.16 0.38 0.08
C TYR A 173 -6.47 -0.90 0.85
N THR A 174 -6.10 -2.07 0.35
CA THR A 174 -6.24 -3.35 1.07
C THR A 174 -5.32 -3.40 2.29
N ALA A 175 -4.05 -2.99 2.15
CA ALA A 175 -3.12 -2.92 3.27
C ALA A 175 -3.62 -1.94 4.36
N PHE A 176 -4.16 -0.78 3.94
CA PHE A 176 -4.81 0.17 4.83
C PHE A 176 -6.00 -0.45 5.56
N ALA A 177 -6.92 -1.08 4.82
CA ALA A 177 -8.10 -1.75 5.38
C ALA A 177 -7.71 -2.82 6.41
N PHE A 178 -6.71 -3.66 6.12
CA PHE A 178 -6.20 -4.65 7.09
C PHE A 178 -5.54 -4.01 8.32
N GLY A 179 -5.01 -2.79 8.19
CA GLY A 179 -4.50 -1.99 9.30
C GLY A 179 -5.60 -1.53 10.26
N ILE A 180 -6.75 -1.11 9.72
CA ILE A 180 -7.84 -0.51 10.51
C ILE A 180 -8.88 -1.53 11.00
N PHE A 181 -9.23 -2.55 10.21
CA PHE A 181 -10.32 -3.47 10.52
C PHE A 181 -9.86 -4.56 11.48
N ARG A 182 -10.05 -4.31 12.77
CA ARG A 182 -9.68 -5.21 13.86
C ARG A 182 -10.59 -6.44 13.93
N GLU A 183 -11.81 -6.30 13.43
CA GLU A 183 -12.87 -7.32 13.38
C GLU A 183 -12.46 -8.54 12.54
N LEU A 184 -11.54 -8.34 11.59
CA LEU A 184 -11.01 -9.39 10.73
C LEU A 184 -9.93 -10.25 11.41
N ASN A 185 -9.41 -9.84 12.57
CA ASN A 185 -8.39 -10.61 13.30
C ASN A 185 -8.98 -11.95 13.75
N ASN A 186 -8.39 -13.06 13.32
CA ASN A 186 -8.80 -14.43 13.66
C ASN A 186 -10.26 -14.82 13.29
N SER A 187 -11.06 -13.88 12.77
CA SER A 187 -12.44 -14.13 12.34
C SER A 187 -12.57 -14.56 10.89
N VAL A 188 -11.57 -14.25 10.06
CA VAL A 188 -11.61 -14.50 8.61
C VAL A 188 -10.38 -15.30 8.19
N THR A 189 -10.60 -16.29 7.33
CA THR A 189 -9.52 -17.17 6.84
C THR A 189 -8.59 -16.41 5.89
N PHE A 190 -7.32 -16.81 5.89
CA PHE A 190 -6.30 -16.28 4.98
C PHE A 190 -6.75 -16.35 3.52
N THR A 191 -7.27 -17.51 3.10
CA THR A 191 -7.72 -17.77 1.73
C THR A 191 -8.81 -16.80 1.29
N LEU A 192 -9.80 -16.54 2.15
CA LEU A 192 -10.90 -15.62 1.81
C LEU A 192 -10.40 -14.19 1.66
N LEU A 193 -9.50 -13.73 2.55
CA LEU A 193 -8.90 -12.40 2.45
C LEU A 193 -8.14 -12.21 1.13
N VAL A 194 -7.36 -13.21 0.72
CA VAL A 194 -6.61 -13.18 -0.55
C VAL A 194 -7.55 -13.20 -1.76
N ILE A 195 -8.59 -14.05 -1.75
CA ILE A 195 -9.57 -14.10 -2.85
C ILE A 195 -10.29 -12.76 -3.00
N MET A 196 -10.72 -12.15 -1.91
CA MET A 196 -11.37 -10.83 -1.94
C MET A 196 -10.44 -9.78 -2.56
N TRP A 197 -9.19 -9.74 -2.12
CA TRP A 197 -8.18 -8.83 -2.66
C TRP A 197 -7.91 -9.05 -4.16
N LEU A 198 -7.70 -10.29 -4.59
CA LEU A 198 -7.50 -10.62 -6.01
C LEU A 198 -8.74 -10.29 -6.85
N THR A 199 -9.93 -10.50 -6.33
CA THR A 199 -11.19 -10.16 -7.01
C THR A 199 -11.28 -8.64 -7.23
N LEU A 200 -10.92 -7.84 -6.24
CA LEU A 200 -10.86 -6.38 -6.37
C LEU A 200 -9.82 -5.94 -7.42
N ILE A 201 -8.65 -6.59 -7.48
CA ILE A 201 -7.63 -6.32 -8.51
C ILE A 201 -8.19 -6.59 -9.91
N VAL A 202 -8.83 -7.75 -10.11
CA VAL A 202 -9.41 -8.11 -11.41
C VAL A 202 -10.49 -7.10 -11.81
N ALA A 203 -11.40 -6.76 -10.88
CA ALA A 203 -12.45 -5.79 -11.13
C ALA A 203 -11.89 -4.40 -11.50
N ALA A 204 -10.90 -3.90 -10.75
CA ALA A 204 -10.25 -2.62 -11.02
C ALA A 204 -9.49 -2.63 -12.36
N SER A 205 -8.81 -3.73 -12.69
CA SER A 205 -8.10 -3.89 -13.96
C SER A 205 -9.05 -3.87 -15.15
N LEU A 206 -10.18 -4.57 -15.05
CA LEU A 206 -11.22 -4.57 -16.08
C LEU A 206 -11.84 -3.17 -16.24
N ALA A 207 -12.15 -2.49 -15.14
CA ALA A 207 -12.67 -1.13 -15.17
C ALA A 207 -11.70 -0.14 -15.84
N ALA A 208 -10.41 -0.21 -15.50
CA ALA A 208 -9.37 0.61 -16.13
C ALA A 208 -9.25 0.33 -17.63
N MET A 209 -9.28 -0.95 -18.03
CA MET A 209 -9.23 -1.34 -19.44
C MET A 209 -10.44 -0.83 -20.23
N LEU A 210 -11.65 -0.97 -19.69
CA LEU A 210 -12.88 -0.45 -20.32
C LEU A 210 -12.84 1.08 -20.47
N LEU A 211 -12.39 1.78 -19.42
CA LEU A 211 -12.23 3.23 -19.46
C LEU A 211 -11.24 3.65 -20.56
N TRP A 212 -10.10 2.97 -20.67
CA TRP A 212 -9.08 3.25 -21.69
C TRP A 212 -9.61 3.00 -23.10
N LEU A 213 -10.28 1.87 -23.35
CA LEU A 213 -10.83 1.55 -24.66
C LEU A 213 -11.86 2.59 -25.12
N ASN A 214 -12.72 3.06 -24.20
CA ASN A 214 -13.72 4.08 -24.50
C ASN A 214 -13.11 5.45 -24.81
N SER A 215 -12.07 5.84 -24.06
CA SER A 215 -11.37 7.11 -24.28
C SER A 215 -10.51 7.08 -25.55
N ALA A 216 -9.86 5.94 -25.85
CA ALA A 216 -9.14 5.74 -27.11
C ALA A 216 -10.06 5.73 -28.35
N ALA A 217 -11.30 5.26 -28.21
CA ALA A 217 -12.31 5.33 -29.28
C ALA A 217 -12.77 6.78 -29.54
N GLY A 218 -12.98 7.57 -28.49
CA GLY A 218 -13.37 8.98 -28.60
C GLY A 218 -12.33 9.85 -29.31
N ALA A 219 -11.05 9.61 -29.05
CA ALA A 219 -9.94 10.34 -29.70
C ALA A 219 -9.78 10.05 -31.21
N ARG A 220 -10.44 9.02 -31.75
CA ARG A 220 -10.38 8.66 -33.18
C ARG A 220 -11.49 9.30 -34.03
N LYS A 221 -12.46 10.03 -33.44
CA LYS A 221 -13.48 10.73 -34.22
C LYS A 221 -12.85 12.00 -34.85
N PRO A 222 -12.81 12.15 -36.19
CA PRO A 222 -12.34 13.37 -36.81
C PRO A 222 -13.26 14.55 -36.44
N PRO A 223 -12.75 15.79 -36.41
CA PRO A 223 -13.58 16.97 -36.19
C PRO A 223 -14.70 16.96 -37.23
N SER A 224 -15.96 17.05 -36.79
CA SER A 224 -17.06 17.30 -37.72
C SER A 224 -16.73 18.58 -38.48
N LEU A 225 -16.59 18.49 -39.80
CA LEU A 225 -16.42 19.63 -40.69
C LEU A 225 -17.59 20.59 -40.43
N SER A 226 -17.34 21.66 -39.67
CA SER A 226 -18.25 22.79 -39.63
C SER A 226 -18.19 23.43 -41.02
N HIS A 227 -19.24 23.22 -41.81
CA HIS A 227 -19.42 23.96 -43.05
C HIS A 227 -19.43 25.46 -42.72
N PRO A 228 -18.56 26.27 -43.34
CA PRO A 228 -18.71 27.72 -43.27
C PRO A 228 -19.97 28.10 -44.05
N THR A 229 -20.93 28.70 -43.35
CA THR A 229 -22.01 29.51 -43.96
C THR A 229 -21.53 30.95 -44.13
#